data_AF-A0A9N9AFY7-F1
#
_entry.id   AF-A0A9N9AFY7-F1
#
_cell.length_a   1.000
_cell.length_b   1.000
_cell.length_c   1.000
_cell.angle_alpha   90.00
_cell.angle_beta   90.00
_cell.angle_gamma   90.00
#
_symmetry.space_group_name_H-M   'P 1'
#
loop_
_entity.id
_entity.type
_entity.pdbx_description
1 polymer ?
#
loop_
_entity_poly.entity_id
_entity_poly.type
_entity_poly.pdbx_seq_one_letter_code
_entity_poly.pdbx_strand_id
1 'polypeptide(L)'
;MFANPTRSVPENLKNEISKFFESSELAEKEIKVIHELVNTALHQDPIDDSKYMMEDLIEIMTKRYSKDPELVNLLERFLVTQLWNDITKPPTMLAGYSYRSSDGSDYSRLRLYSQIGKAGSQYARTVPMQKPFSKLPDASQIFDSVMRRDKFIPHGSGISATLFYLAIIITHDLFNSDPRNYSINRNSSYADLSPLYGSSDEELAKVRTGVLGQLKPDTFADSRMLVQLPGVFKDDEHLFQTARLINCGYYLKIILRDYLSSILGLDQTPSDWFLDPTKPYAISDSDAEWIDNEFKRILGTDNLENVDPKTFVMKMVEWQNTLPKEPSKWTFNNMKRDENGKFADSSFGANNIPAALRIIEIAGIQVARDLGVCSLNDLRKFLNLVPYTSFEDMTEDKELAIKLKTLYGDIDNVELYPGLMTEKTKIAGKLGSAIGLPFTVSRGILSDAVNLVRNDRFATDDLNQHNTGCWDWKNLEIPEKQFESGGIIQQLILKHLPGIYSNNSVYALYPFTIPTRTKEILTQRGDELQKVIDFSKPKI
;
A
#
# COMPACT_ATOMS: atom_id res chain seq x y z
N MET A 1 6.24 -17.43 0.96
CA MET A 1 7.00 -17.44 -0.30
C MET A 1 6.57 -18.65 -1.12
N PHE A 2 5.46 -18.53 -1.84
CA PHE A 2 5.05 -19.48 -2.87
C PHE A 2 4.89 -18.66 -4.14
N ALA A 3 5.49 -19.11 -5.24
CA ALA A 3 5.22 -18.51 -6.54
C ALA A 3 3.77 -18.79 -6.95
N ASN A 4 3.25 -18.09 -7.96
CA ASN A 4 2.25 -18.73 -8.81
C ASN A 4 2.82 -20.10 -9.21
N PRO A 5 2.09 -21.23 -9.09
CA PRO A 5 2.46 -22.41 -9.85
C PRO A 5 2.45 -21.98 -11.31
N THR A 6 3.63 -21.90 -11.93
CA THR A 6 3.74 -21.40 -13.29
C THR A 6 3.02 -22.39 -14.19
N ARG A 7 2.14 -21.89 -15.07
CA ARG A 7 1.44 -22.66 -16.12
C ARG A 7 2.43 -23.06 -17.22
N SER A 8 3.49 -23.75 -16.82
CA SER A 8 4.67 -24.06 -17.62
C SER A 8 5.01 -25.52 -17.42
N VAL A 9 5.07 -26.26 -18.51
CA VAL A 9 5.60 -27.63 -18.51
C VAL A 9 7.00 -27.62 -17.86
N PRO A 10 7.30 -28.48 -16.87
CA PRO A 10 8.60 -28.51 -16.19
C PRO A 10 9.76 -28.69 -17.18
N GLU A 11 10.86 -27.95 -16.98
CA GLU A 11 11.97 -27.89 -17.95
C GLU A 11 12.59 -29.25 -18.26
N ASN A 12 12.64 -30.16 -17.29
CA ASN A 12 13.07 -31.55 -17.50
C ASN A 12 12.14 -32.31 -18.45
N LEU A 13 10.82 -32.16 -18.29
CA LEU A 13 9.83 -32.84 -19.13
C LEU A 13 9.90 -32.33 -20.59
N LYS A 14 10.22 -31.05 -20.80
CA LYS A 14 10.51 -30.51 -22.14
C LYS A 14 11.72 -31.19 -22.78
N ASN A 15 12.80 -31.34 -22.02
CA ASN A 15 14.04 -31.95 -22.50
C ASN A 15 13.92 -33.46 -22.72
N GLU A 16 13.08 -34.17 -21.95
CA GLU A 16 12.67 -35.56 -22.20
C GLU A 16 11.88 -35.67 -23.51
N ILE A 17 10.86 -34.81 -23.68
CA ILE A 17 10.05 -34.69 -24.91
C ILE A 17 10.95 -34.49 -26.13
N SER A 18 11.72 -33.40 -26.22
CA SER A 18 12.51 -33.08 -27.41
C SER A 18 13.49 -34.19 -27.83
N LYS A 19 14.17 -34.82 -26.86
CA LYS A 19 15.12 -35.92 -27.14
C LYS A 19 14.44 -37.19 -27.64
N PHE A 20 13.19 -37.44 -27.26
CA PHE A 20 12.47 -38.62 -27.73
C PHE A 20 12.17 -38.52 -29.23
N PHE A 21 11.69 -37.36 -29.71
CA PHE A 21 11.37 -37.14 -31.13
C PHE A 21 12.58 -37.26 -32.08
N GLU A 22 13.80 -37.04 -31.59
CA GLU A 22 15.03 -37.25 -32.36
C GLU A 22 15.35 -38.75 -32.59
N SER A 23 14.64 -39.68 -31.94
CA SER A 23 14.97 -41.12 -31.93
C SER A 23 13.81 -42.07 -32.29
N SER A 24 12.59 -41.57 -32.44
CA SER A 24 11.37 -42.39 -32.59
C SER A 24 10.83 -42.48 -34.02
N GLU A 25 10.42 -43.67 -34.49
CA GLU A 25 9.70 -43.85 -35.76
C GLU A 25 8.24 -43.33 -35.68
N LEU A 26 8.07 -42.01 -35.80
CA LEU A 26 6.79 -41.33 -35.86
C LEU A 26 6.46 -40.85 -37.27
N ALA A 27 5.17 -40.87 -37.63
CA ALA A 27 4.68 -40.27 -38.86
C ALA A 27 4.59 -38.75 -38.73
N GLU A 28 4.76 -38.03 -39.84
CA GLU A 28 4.80 -36.56 -39.89
C GLU A 28 3.57 -35.89 -39.23
N LYS A 29 2.37 -36.48 -39.37
CA LYS A 29 1.15 -36.00 -38.69
C LYS A 29 1.29 -36.11 -37.16
N GLU A 30 1.80 -37.23 -36.64
CA GLU A 30 1.97 -37.47 -35.20
C GLU A 30 2.96 -36.46 -34.60
N ILE A 31 4.11 -36.26 -35.27
CA ILE A 31 5.13 -35.28 -34.88
C ILE A 31 4.52 -33.87 -34.85
N LYS A 32 3.77 -33.48 -35.89
CA LYS A 32 3.15 -32.15 -35.96
C LYS A 32 2.17 -31.90 -34.81
N VAL A 33 1.26 -32.83 -34.53
CA VAL A 33 0.26 -32.68 -33.46
C VAL A 33 0.95 -32.49 -32.11
N ILE A 34 1.93 -33.33 -31.78
CA ILE A 34 2.61 -33.25 -30.48
C ILE A 34 3.46 -31.98 -30.39
N HIS A 35 4.15 -31.59 -31.47
CA HIS A 35 4.93 -30.34 -31.52
C HIS A 35 4.04 -29.09 -31.36
N GLU A 36 2.87 -29.04 -31.99
CA GLU A 36 1.93 -27.91 -31.87
C GLU A 36 1.36 -27.83 -30.43
N LEU A 37 0.95 -28.96 -29.83
CA LEU A 37 0.51 -29.02 -28.42
C LEU A 37 1.60 -28.63 -27.42
N VAL A 38 2.82 -29.15 -27.58
CA VAL A 38 3.95 -28.83 -26.71
C VAL A 38 4.25 -27.32 -26.75
N ASN A 39 4.40 -26.73 -27.94
CA ASN A 39 4.69 -25.29 -28.05
C ASN A 39 3.56 -24.43 -27.45
N THR A 40 2.29 -24.80 -27.68
CA THR A 40 1.14 -24.11 -27.07
C THR A 40 1.22 -24.14 -25.53
N ALA A 41 1.58 -25.29 -24.94
CA ALA A 41 1.81 -25.44 -23.50
C ALA A 41 3.11 -24.80 -22.98
N LEU A 42 4.08 -24.46 -23.84
CA LEU A 42 5.27 -23.69 -23.50
C LEU A 42 4.98 -22.18 -23.45
N HIS A 43 4.26 -21.67 -24.44
CA HIS A 43 3.99 -20.25 -24.63
C HIS A 43 2.73 -19.77 -23.88
N GLN A 44 1.88 -20.69 -23.42
CA GLN A 44 0.54 -20.42 -22.87
C GLN A 44 -0.39 -19.78 -23.91
N ASP A 45 -0.21 -20.14 -25.18
CA ASP A 45 -1.08 -19.72 -26.27
C ASP A 45 -2.48 -20.36 -26.13
N PRO A 46 -3.55 -19.73 -26.65
CA PRO A 46 -4.87 -20.35 -26.68
C PRO A 46 -4.89 -21.62 -27.54
N ILE A 47 -5.46 -22.70 -27.01
CA ILE A 47 -5.73 -23.93 -27.78
C ILE A 47 -7.02 -23.73 -28.58
N ASP A 48 -6.95 -24.03 -29.88
CA ASP A 48 -8.10 -24.11 -30.79
C ASP A 48 -8.65 -25.55 -30.75
N ASP A 49 -9.65 -25.78 -29.89
CA ASP A 49 -10.28 -27.08 -29.67
C ASP A 49 -11.02 -27.61 -30.90
N SER A 50 -11.47 -26.72 -31.80
CA SER A 50 -12.11 -27.08 -33.07
C SER A 50 -11.22 -27.89 -34.02
N LYS A 51 -9.91 -27.93 -33.77
CA LYS A 51 -8.92 -28.77 -34.47
C LYS A 51 -8.83 -30.22 -33.96
N TYR A 52 -9.51 -30.59 -32.87
CA TYR A 52 -9.47 -31.95 -32.27
C TYR A 52 -8.06 -32.42 -31.86
N MET A 53 -7.19 -31.50 -31.42
CA MET A 53 -5.78 -31.82 -31.15
C MET A 53 -5.58 -32.75 -29.94
N MET A 54 -6.46 -32.67 -28.93
CA MET A 54 -6.42 -33.54 -27.76
C MET A 54 -6.86 -34.96 -28.13
N GLU A 55 -7.88 -35.08 -28.98
CA GLU A 55 -8.40 -36.32 -29.52
C GLU A 55 -7.39 -37.00 -30.46
N ASP A 56 -6.72 -36.23 -31.32
CA ASP A 56 -5.59 -36.72 -32.13
C ASP A 56 -4.45 -37.25 -31.24
N LEU A 57 -4.10 -36.56 -30.15
CA LEU A 57 -3.11 -37.05 -29.18
C LEU A 57 -3.55 -38.36 -28.50
N ILE A 58 -4.82 -38.46 -28.09
CA ILE A 58 -5.39 -39.68 -27.51
C ILE A 58 -5.43 -40.82 -28.53
N GLU A 59 -5.69 -40.53 -29.81
CA GLU A 59 -5.64 -41.51 -30.90
C GLU A 59 -4.21 -42.04 -31.13
N ILE A 60 -3.21 -41.14 -31.11
CA ILE A 60 -1.78 -41.50 -31.18
C ILE A 60 -1.41 -42.41 -30.00
N MET A 61 -1.71 -42.01 -28.76
CA MET A 61 -1.43 -42.81 -27.58
C MET A 61 -2.08 -44.20 -27.65
N THR A 62 -3.36 -44.26 -28.07
CA THR A 62 -4.10 -45.52 -28.21
C THR A 62 -3.48 -46.43 -29.27
N LYS A 63 -3.07 -45.89 -30.43
CA LYS A 63 -2.41 -46.64 -31.51
C LYS A 63 -0.98 -47.09 -31.16
N ARG A 64 -0.30 -46.36 -30.29
CA ARG A 64 1.10 -46.58 -29.89
C ARG A 64 1.25 -47.46 -28.64
N TYR A 65 0.25 -47.55 -27.76
CA TYR A 65 0.33 -48.23 -26.45
C TYR A 65 0.99 -49.62 -26.48
N SER A 66 0.59 -50.50 -27.41
CA SER A 66 1.14 -51.86 -27.54
C SER A 66 2.47 -51.97 -28.31
N LYS A 67 3.05 -50.84 -28.73
CA LYS A 67 4.26 -50.76 -29.58
C LYS A 67 5.37 -49.95 -28.93
N ASP A 68 5.01 -48.84 -28.29
CA ASP A 68 5.90 -47.88 -27.66
C ASP A 68 5.28 -47.39 -26.34
N PRO A 69 5.37 -48.20 -25.27
CA PRO A 69 4.81 -47.83 -23.97
C PRO A 69 5.52 -46.64 -23.33
N GLU A 70 6.80 -46.41 -23.65
CA GLU A 70 7.59 -45.32 -23.05
C GLU A 70 7.15 -43.95 -23.57
N LEU A 71 6.94 -43.82 -24.89
CA LEU A 71 6.31 -42.64 -25.48
C LEU A 71 4.92 -42.38 -24.89
N VAL A 72 4.09 -43.42 -24.77
CA VAL A 72 2.71 -43.23 -24.27
C VAL A 72 2.70 -42.80 -22.81
N ASN A 73 3.57 -43.36 -21.97
CA ASN A 73 3.76 -42.87 -20.60
C ASN A 73 4.26 -41.41 -20.55
N LEU A 74 5.07 -40.97 -21.50
CA LEU A 74 5.56 -39.58 -21.58
C LEU A 74 4.43 -38.61 -22.00
N LEU A 75 3.65 -38.98 -23.02
CA LEU A 75 2.51 -38.19 -23.52
C LEU A 75 1.35 -38.16 -22.52
N GLU A 76 1.10 -39.25 -21.79
CA GLU A 76 0.12 -39.30 -20.70
C GLU A 76 0.52 -38.36 -19.57
N ARG A 77 1.80 -38.40 -19.12
CA ARG A 77 2.31 -37.46 -18.11
C ARG A 77 2.17 -36.00 -18.56
N PHE A 78 2.42 -35.70 -19.84
CA PHE A 78 2.22 -34.37 -20.40
C PHE A 78 0.74 -33.95 -20.34
N LEU A 79 -0.18 -34.76 -20.87
CA LEU A 79 -1.62 -34.48 -20.91
C LEU A 79 -2.21 -34.33 -19.50
N VAL A 80 -1.88 -35.23 -18.57
CA VAL A 80 -2.33 -35.15 -17.17
C VAL A 80 -1.77 -33.92 -16.47
N THR A 81 -0.52 -33.53 -16.75
CA THR A 81 0.06 -32.29 -16.21
C THR A 81 -0.64 -31.04 -16.74
N GLN A 82 -1.02 -31.04 -18.02
CA GLN A 82 -1.78 -29.94 -18.63
C GLN A 82 -3.19 -29.82 -18.01
N LEU A 83 -3.97 -30.90 -18.04
CA LEU A 83 -5.33 -30.96 -17.46
C LEU A 83 -5.34 -30.65 -15.95
N TRP A 84 -4.26 -30.99 -15.24
CA TRP A 84 -4.11 -30.61 -13.83
C TRP A 84 -3.87 -29.10 -13.64
N ASN A 85 -3.24 -28.41 -14.59
CA ASN A 85 -2.93 -26.98 -14.49
C ASN A 85 -4.04 -26.06 -15.04
N ASP A 86 -4.93 -26.56 -15.90
CA ASP A 86 -6.05 -25.79 -16.47
C ASP A 86 -6.98 -25.20 -15.39
N ILE A 87 -7.39 -26.02 -14.43
CA ILE A 87 -8.22 -25.60 -13.28
C ILE A 87 -7.30 -25.15 -12.13
N THR A 88 -7.38 -23.88 -11.73
CA THR A 88 -6.63 -23.33 -10.60
C THR A 88 -7.06 -23.97 -9.27
N LYS A 89 -6.08 -24.34 -8.43
CA LYS A 89 -6.28 -25.07 -7.17
C LYS A 89 -5.49 -24.37 -6.03
N PRO A 90 -6.10 -24.08 -4.87
CA PRO A 90 -7.54 -24.17 -4.57
C PRO A 90 -8.36 -23.16 -5.40
N PRO A 91 -9.71 -23.27 -5.42
CA PRO A 91 -10.58 -22.33 -6.13
C PRO A 91 -10.38 -20.88 -5.65
N THR A 92 -10.20 -19.95 -6.60
CA THR A 92 -9.98 -18.52 -6.31
C THR A 92 -11.28 -17.79 -5.98
N MET A 93 -12.37 -18.09 -6.69
CA MET A 93 -13.71 -17.55 -6.45
C MET A 93 -14.66 -18.61 -5.91
N LEU A 94 -15.68 -18.18 -5.17
CA LEU A 94 -16.81 -19.01 -4.74
C LEU A 94 -18.09 -18.51 -5.41
N ALA A 95 -19.11 -19.37 -5.52
CA ALA A 95 -20.38 -19.01 -6.13
C ALA A 95 -21.26 -18.17 -5.18
N GLY A 96 -21.90 -17.13 -5.72
CA GLY A 96 -22.70 -16.16 -4.97
C GLY A 96 -21.94 -14.86 -4.69
N TYR A 97 -22.66 -13.84 -4.22
CA TYR A 97 -22.07 -12.54 -3.89
C TYR A 97 -21.04 -12.68 -2.76
N SER A 98 -19.87 -12.07 -2.96
CA SER A 98 -18.83 -11.96 -1.95
C SER A 98 -18.76 -10.55 -1.38
N TYR A 99 -18.76 -10.45 -0.05
CA TYR A 99 -18.73 -9.19 0.70
C TYR A 99 -17.63 -9.19 1.75
N ARG A 100 -17.13 -7.99 2.10
CA ARG A 100 -16.12 -7.81 3.13
C ARG A 100 -16.74 -8.00 4.52
N SER A 101 -16.25 -8.98 5.28
CA SER A 101 -16.50 -9.11 6.72
C SER A 101 -16.15 -7.82 7.50
N SER A 102 -16.62 -7.68 8.74
CA SER A 102 -16.29 -6.53 9.58
C SER A 102 -14.87 -6.59 10.17
N ASP A 103 -14.26 -7.77 10.21
CA ASP A 103 -13.03 -8.05 10.96
C ASP A 103 -11.84 -8.47 10.06
N GLY A 104 -11.95 -8.35 8.75
CA GLY A 104 -10.90 -8.74 7.80
C GLY A 104 -10.79 -10.24 7.51
N SER A 105 -11.64 -11.07 8.12
CA SER A 105 -11.65 -12.51 7.82
C SER A 105 -12.22 -12.83 6.45
N ASP A 106 -11.69 -13.89 5.85
CA ASP A 106 -11.93 -14.34 4.47
C ASP A 106 -11.67 -13.26 3.41
N TYR A 107 -10.61 -12.45 3.55
CA TYR A 107 -10.10 -11.61 2.45
C TYR A 107 -8.94 -12.30 1.69
N SER A 108 -8.19 -13.16 2.39
CA SER A 108 -7.05 -13.89 1.82
C SER A 108 -7.45 -14.73 0.60
N ARG A 109 -6.78 -14.49 -0.53
CA ARG A 109 -6.90 -15.34 -1.74
C ARG A 109 -6.53 -16.81 -1.47
N LEU A 110 -5.71 -17.07 -0.45
CA LEU A 110 -5.44 -18.41 0.05
C LEU A 110 -6.60 -18.86 0.96
N ARG A 111 -7.78 -19.14 0.39
CA ARG A 111 -9.06 -19.37 1.13
C ARG A 111 -9.02 -20.44 2.22
N LEU A 112 -8.09 -21.41 2.13
CA LEU A 112 -7.84 -22.40 3.20
C LEU A 112 -7.31 -21.76 4.51
N TYR A 113 -6.90 -20.49 4.46
CA TYR A 113 -6.35 -19.69 5.56
C TYR A 113 -7.12 -18.36 5.70
N SER A 114 -8.44 -18.44 5.80
CA SER A 114 -9.34 -17.27 5.90
C SER A 114 -9.09 -16.33 7.10
N GLN A 115 -8.27 -16.74 8.08
CA GLN A 115 -7.94 -15.91 9.25
C GLN A 115 -6.63 -15.10 9.09
N ILE A 116 -5.94 -15.19 7.95
CA ILE A 116 -4.77 -14.34 7.64
C ILE A 116 -5.23 -12.88 7.52
N GLY A 117 -4.47 -11.94 8.10
CA GLY A 117 -4.73 -10.50 8.02
C GLY A 117 -5.96 -10.01 8.77
N LYS A 118 -6.57 -10.88 9.60
CA LYS A 118 -7.75 -10.57 10.43
C LYS A 118 -7.41 -9.59 11.56
N ALA A 119 -8.38 -8.76 11.94
CA ALA A 119 -8.41 -8.01 13.18
C ALA A 119 -8.14 -8.91 14.41
N GLY A 120 -7.26 -8.46 15.30
CA GLY A 120 -6.80 -9.21 16.47
C GLY A 120 -5.71 -10.25 16.18
N SER A 121 -5.22 -10.38 14.94
CA SER A 121 -4.11 -11.29 14.60
C SER A 121 -2.73 -10.68 14.89
N GLN A 122 -1.68 -11.51 14.89
CA GLN A 122 -0.30 -11.04 15.08
C GLN A 122 0.30 -10.50 13.77
N TYR A 123 1.11 -9.45 13.88
CA TYR A 123 1.93 -8.96 12.78
C TYR A 123 2.89 -10.04 12.27
N ALA A 124 2.91 -10.24 10.95
CA ALA A 124 3.86 -11.15 10.31
C ALA A 124 5.27 -10.53 10.26
N ARG A 125 6.31 -11.33 10.54
CA ARG A 125 7.71 -10.91 10.40
C ARG A 125 8.40 -11.70 9.29
N THR A 126 8.83 -11.00 8.24
CA THR A 126 9.42 -11.61 7.03
C THR A 126 10.94 -11.78 7.11
N VAL A 127 11.64 -10.94 7.89
CA VAL A 127 13.11 -10.94 8.01
C VAL A 127 13.54 -11.35 9.41
N PRO A 128 14.34 -12.41 9.58
CA PRO A 128 15.01 -12.71 10.85
C PRO A 128 16.24 -11.81 11.01
N MET A 129 16.50 -11.38 12.25
CA MET A 129 17.77 -10.74 12.65
C MET A 129 18.92 -11.74 12.47
N GLN A 130 19.91 -11.41 11.65
CA GLN A 130 21.05 -12.30 11.33
C GLN A 130 22.15 -12.26 12.41
N LYS A 131 22.32 -11.10 13.04
CA LYS A 131 23.34 -10.79 14.05
C LYS A 131 22.65 -10.18 15.26
N PRO A 132 22.69 -10.78 16.46
CA PRO A 132 22.11 -10.16 17.66
C PRO A 132 22.91 -8.91 18.03
N PHE A 133 22.21 -7.82 18.34
CA PHE A 133 22.85 -6.59 18.81
C PHE A 133 23.51 -6.82 20.18
N SER A 134 24.83 -6.64 20.27
CA SER A 134 25.59 -6.90 21.51
C SER A 134 25.42 -5.80 22.56
N LYS A 135 25.27 -4.55 22.12
CA LYS A 135 24.84 -3.40 22.92
C LYS A 135 24.24 -2.37 21.97
N LEU A 136 23.02 -1.90 22.27
CA LEU A 136 22.37 -0.81 21.55
C LEU A 136 22.58 0.53 22.28
N PRO A 137 22.50 1.67 21.57
CA PRO A 137 22.44 2.98 22.21
C PRO A 137 21.10 3.18 22.94
N ASP A 138 21.04 4.18 23.81
CA ASP A 138 19.75 4.59 24.38
C ASP A 138 18.83 5.19 23.30
N ALA A 139 17.53 4.88 23.34
CA ALA A 139 16.57 5.32 22.33
C ALA A 139 16.42 6.85 22.29
N SER A 140 16.55 7.52 23.44
CA SER A 140 16.52 8.99 23.51
C SER A 140 17.79 9.61 22.94
N GLN A 141 18.96 9.01 23.20
CA GLN A 141 20.24 9.44 22.60
C GLN A 141 20.24 9.32 21.08
N ILE A 142 19.58 8.30 20.51
CA ILE A 142 19.40 8.17 19.06
C ILE A 142 18.54 9.34 18.55
N PHE A 143 17.38 9.58 19.14
CA PHE A 143 16.51 10.68 18.69
C PHE A 143 17.23 12.04 18.76
N ASP A 144 17.79 12.37 19.92
CA ASP A 144 18.43 13.66 20.19
C ASP A 144 19.67 13.92 19.32
N SER A 145 20.37 12.86 18.89
CA SER A 145 21.60 12.99 18.10
C SER A 145 21.35 13.06 16.60
N VAL A 146 20.40 12.27 16.07
CA VAL A 146 20.29 12.00 14.62
C VAL A 146 18.88 12.09 14.01
N MET A 147 17.83 12.35 14.80
CA MET A 147 16.44 12.41 14.31
C MET A 147 15.75 13.76 14.60
N ARG A 148 16.02 14.37 15.75
CA ARG A 148 15.45 15.66 16.19
C ARG A 148 15.69 16.77 15.18
N ARG A 149 14.66 17.58 14.91
CA ARG A 149 14.73 18.72 14.01
C ARG A 149 15.61 19.84 14.56
N ASP A 150 16.79 20.02 13.97
CA ASP A 150 17.65 21.19 14.20
C ASP A 150 17.13 22.44 13.46
N LYS A 151 16.62 22.25 12.23
CA LYS A 151 16.05 23.29 11.38
C LYS A 151 15.05 22.68 10.39
N PHE A 152 13.93 23.36 10.15
CA PHE A 152 13.01 22.98 9.09
C PHE A 152 13.65 23.03 7.69
N ILE A 153 13.49 21.93 6.95
CA ILE A 153 13.82 21.81 5.52
C ILE A 153 12.51 21.63 4.72
N PRO A 154 12.13 22.59 3.85
CA PRO A 154 10.93 22.47 3.02
C PRO A 154 11.14 21.51 1.84
N HIS A 155 10.05 20.90 1.38
CA HIS A 155 10.10 19.93 0.28
C HIS A 155 10.23 20.58 -1.10
N GLY A 156 11.31 20.24 -1.81
CA GLY A 156 11.66 20.85 -3.09
C GLY A 156 10.78 20.49 -4.29
N SER A 157 9.69 19.73 -4.13
CA SER A 157 8.88 19.21 -5.26
C SER A 157 7.43 19.65 -5.28
N GLY A 158 7.01 20.55 -4.39
CA GLY A 158 5.70 21.18 -4.44
C GLY A 158 4.53 20.20 -4.29
N ILE A 159 4.66 19.25 -3.38
CA ILE A 159 3.59 18.31 -3.00
C ILE A 159 2.66 18.99 -1.98
N SER A 160 1.39 18.60 -1.94
CA SER A 160 0.36 19.19 -1.09
C SER A 160 -0.05 18.30 0.09
N ALA A 161 -0.29 18.94 1.24
CA ALA A 161 -0.97 18.44 2.44
C ALA A 161 -2.02 17.33 2.21
N THR A 162 -2.88 17.46 1.20
CA THR A 162 -3.93 16.49 0.86
C THR A 162 -3.39 15.07 0.65
N LEU A 163 -2.18 14.93 0.10
CA LEU A 163 -1.51 13.64 -0.11
C LEU A 163 -1.24 12.94 1.24
N PHE A 164 -0.94 13.75 2.25
CA PHE A 164 -0.46 13.30 3.56
C PHE A 164 -1.61 12.90 4.48
N TYR A 165 -2.73 13.62 4.39
CA TYR A 165 -3.96 13.25 5.09
C TYR A 165 -4.47 11.88 4.59
N LEU A 166 -4.33 11.61 3.29
CA LEU A 166 -4.59 10.27 2.75
C LEU A 166 -3.57 9.23 3.26
N ALA A 167 -2.28 9.55 3.34
CA ALA A 167 -1.26 8.67 3.94
C ALA A 167 -1.57 8.29 5.40
N ILE A 168 -2.13 9.22 6.17
CA ILE A 168 -2.59 8.99 7.55
C ILE A 168 -3.75 7.98 7.58
N ILE A 169 -4.75 8.11 6.70
CA ILE A 169 -5.85 7.14 6.62
C ILE A 169 -5.31 5.75 6.22
N ILE A 170 -4.38 5.65 5.26
CA ILE A 170 -3.77 4.37 4.84
C ILE A 170 -3.04 3.68 5.99
N THR A 171 -2.20 4.42 6.71
CA THR A 171 -1.41 3.86 7.83
C THR A 171 -2.30 3.46 9.01
N HIS A 172 -3.38 4.19 9.26
CA HIS A 172 -4.33 3.83 10.31
C HIS A 172 -5.28 2.71 9.90
N ASP A 173 -5.59 2.54 8.62
CA ASP A 173 -6.35 1.39 8.12
C ASP A 173 -5.60 0.08 8.41
N LEU A 174 -4.35 0.01 7.94
CA LEU A 174 -3.54 -1.21 7.99
C LEU A 174 -2.97 -1.56 9.37
N PHE A 175 -2.78 -0.57 10.26
CA PHE A 175 -2.01 -0.75 11.50
C PHE A 175 -2.70 -0.12 12.71
N ASN A 176 -2.94 -0.92 13.76
CA ASN A 176 -3.49 -0.50 15.05
C ASN A 176 -2.98 -1.41 16.18
N SER A 177 -1.72 -1.25 16.56
CA SER A 177 -1.05 -2.16 17.52
C SER A 177 -1.70 -2.12 18.91
N ASP A 178 -1.98 -3.28 19.53
CA ASP A 178 -2.57 -3.31 20.88
C ASP A 178 -1.57 -2.77 21.94
N PRO A 179 -1.88 -1.71 22.70
CA PRO A 179 -0.99 -1.15 23.72
C PRO A 179 -0.69 -2.09 24.90
N ARG A 180 -1.34 -3.27 24.97
CA ARG A 180 -1.05 -4.34 25.95
C ARG A 180 -0.17 -5.45 25.36
N ASN A 181 -0.07 -5.53 24.03
CA ASN A 181 0.75 -6.49 23.30
C ASN A 181 0.98 -5.98 21.87
N TYR A 182 2.08 -5.24 21.66
CA TYR A 182 2.40 -4.62 20.38
C TYR A 182 2.61 -5.60 19.20
N SER A 183 2.66 -6.92 19.45
CA SER A 183 2.68 -7.93 18.38
C SER A 183 1.32 -8.14 17.72
N ILE A 184 0.22 -7.65 18.30
CA ILE A 184 -1.16 -7.80 17.81
C ILE A 184 -1.61 -6.56 17.05
N ASN A 185 -2.11 -6.74 15.83
CA ASN A 185 -2.86 -5.72 15.10
C ASN A 185 -4.34 -5.80 15.53
N ARG A 186 -4.94 -4.70 15.99
CA ARG A 186 -6.37 -4.62 16.28
C ARG A 186 -7.20 -4.42 15.01
N ASN A 187 -6.62 -3.84 13.97
CA ASN A 187 -7.27 -3.67 12.68
C ASN A 187 -7.05 -4.90 11.79
N SER A 188 -7.78 -4.95 10.68
CA SER A 188 -7.37 -5.78 9.55
C SER A 188 -5.99 -5.34 9.04
N SER A 189 -5.27 -6.24 8.37
CA SER A 189 -4.03 -5.91 7.64
C SER A 189 -4.31 -5.71 6.13
N TYR A 190 -5.50 -5.21 5.80
CA TYR A 190 -6.00 -5.03 4.43
C TYR A 190 -6.47 -3.58 4.20
N ALA A 191 -6.49 -3.15 2.93
CA ALA A 191 -6.99 -1.83 2.55
C ALA A 191 -8.53 -1.84 2.47
N ASP A 192 -9.19 -1.94 3.62
CA ASP A 192 -10.64 -2.09 3.72
C ASP A 192 -11.38 -0.95 4.41
N LEU A 193 -10.69 0.19 4.59
CA LEU A 193 -11.18 1.46 5.11
C LEU A 193 -11.82 1.31 6.51
N SER A 194 -11.19 0.46 7.33
CA SER A 194 -11.49 0.24 8.74
C SER A 194 -11.50 1.51 9.62
N PRO A 195 -10.83 2.65 9.31
CA PRO A 195 -11.00 3.88 10.08
C PRO A 195 -12.43 4.44 9.98
N LEU A 196 -13.10 4.21 8.85
CA LEU A 196 -14.49 4.61 8.60
C LEU A 196 -15.48 3.53 9.08
N TYR A 197 -15.18 2.25 8.83
CA TYR A 197 -16.12 1.13 9.01
C TYR A 197 -15.96 0.34 10.32
N GLY A 198 -14.84 0.45 11.02
CA GLY A 198 -14.49 -0.38 12.17
C GLY A 198 -13.76 -1.66 11.78
N SER A 199 -13.31 -2.42 12.79
CA SER A 199 -12.66 -3.73 12.64
C SER A 199 -13.42 -4.86 13.36
N SER A 200 -14.71 -4.64 13.62
CA SER A 200 -15.62 -5.58 14.29
C SER A 200 -17.08 -5.21 14.04
N ASP A 201 -18.00 -6.17 14.18
CA ASP A 201 -19.45 -5.94 14.03
C ASP A 201 -19.98 -4.87 15.02
N GLU A 202 -19.40 -4.80 16.23
CA GLU A 202 -19.80 -3.82 17.25
C GLU A 202 -19.38 -2.39 16.88
N GLU A 203 -18.21 -2.21 16.27
CA GLU A 203 -17.77 -0.91 15.75
C GLU A 203 -18.54 -0.51 14.50
N LEU A 204 -18.78 -1.47 13.59
CA LEU A 204 -19.57 -1.25 12.39
C LEU A 204 -21.02 -0.85 12.71
N ALA A 205 -21.64 -1.47 13.72
CA ALA A 205 -22.96 -1.11 14.21
C ALA A 205 -23.00 0.30 14.85
N LYS A 206 -21.89 0.80 15.42
CA LYS A 206 -21.81 2.16 15.96
C LYS A 206 -21.82 3.22 14.86
N VAL A 207 -21.20 2.96 13.71
CA VAL A 207 -21.16 3.93 12.60
C VAL A 207 -22.38 3.87 11.67
N ARG A 208 -23.04 2.72 11.51
CA ARG A 208 -24.25 2.57 10.67
C ARG A 208 -25.50 3.16 11.32
N THR A 209 -26.44 3.62 10.48
CA THR A 209 -27.81 4.04 10.86
C THR A 209 -28.81 2.90 10.85
N GLY A 210 -28.55 1.84 10.07
CA GLY A 210 -29.50 0.76 9.81
C GLY A 210 -30.73 1.15 8.97
N VAL A 211 -30.73 2.34 8.34
CA VAL A 211 -31.83 2.84 7.50
C VAL A 211 -31.25 3.33 6.18
N LEU A 212 -31.50 2.57 5.10
CA LEU A 212 -30.68 2.65 3.88
C LEU A 212 -29.19 2.60 4.25
N GLY A 213 -28.84 1.86 5.31
CA GLY A 213 -27.49 1.56 5.82
C GLY A 213 -26.48 2.70 5.87
N GLN A 214 -26.96 3.93 5.89
CA GLN A 214 -26.12 5.11 5.83
C GLN A 214 -25.18 5.13 7.03
N LEU A 215 -23.91 5.45 6.83
CA LEU A 215 -23.08 5.86 7.95
C LEU A 215 -23.72 7.12 8.56
N LYS A 216 -23.82 7.18 9.89
CA LYS A 216 -24.37 8.35 10.60
C LYS A 216 -23.61 9.59 10.12
N PRO A 217 -24.28 10.74 9.90
CA PRO A 217 -23.60 11.94 9.43
C PRO A 217 -22.39 12.28 10.30
N ASP A 218 -21.31 12.70 9.64
CA ASP A 218 -20.07 13.18 10.27
C ASP A 218 -19.42 12.20 11.26
N THR A 219 -19.61 10.89 11.01
CA THR A 219 -19.08 9.80 11.84
C THR A 219 -18.01 8.96 11.12
N PHE A 220 -17.13 8.39 11.93
CA PHE A 220 -16.13 7.36 11.57
C PHE A 220 -15.93 6.46 12.80
N ALA A 221 -15.32 5.29 12.62
CA ALA A 221 -15.20 4.29 13.68
C ALA A 221 -13.97 4.50 14.56
N ASP A 222 -12.84 4.87 13.95
CA ASP A 222 -11.56 4.92 14.64
C ASP A 222 -11.31 6.27 15.34
N SER A 223 -11.38 6.25 16.67
CA SER A 223 -11.07 7.41 17.54
C SER A 223 -9.70 8.05 17.30
N ARG A 224 -8.72 7.33 16.72
CA ARG A 224 -7.39 7.89 16.38
C ARG A 224 -7.50 8.99 15.34
N MET A 225 -8.52 8.99 14.47
CA MET A 225 -8.74 10.06 13.49
C MET A 225 -9.05 11.42 14.14
N LEU A 226 -9.41 11.49 15.43
CA LEU A 226 -9.66 12.75 16.14
C LEU A 226 -8.42 13.61 16.36
N VAL A 227 -7.24 13.00 16.33
CA VAL A 227 -5.94 13.70 16.34
C VAL A 227 -5.33 13.78 14.93
N GLN A 228 -6.19 13.67 13.90
CA GLN A 228 -5.88 13.78 12.48
C GLN A 228 -6.89 14.75 11.80
N LEU A 229 -6.89 14.82 10.46
CA LEU A 229 -7.60 15.84 9.68
C LEU A 229 -8.72 15.21 8.76
N PRO A 230 -9.94 15.80 8.61
CA PRO A 230 -11.21 15.02 8.43
C PRO A 230 -11.89 14.86 7.02
N GLY A 231 -12.80 13.86 6.86
CA GLY A 231 -13.70 13.56 5.69
C GLY A 231 -14.78 12.42 5.95
N VAL A 232 -15.82 12.17 5.08
CA VAL A 232 -17.10 11.44 5.47
C VAL A 232 -17.94 10.66 4.35
N PHE A 233 -18.79 9.64 4.72
CA PHE A 233 -20.04 9.01 4.07
C PHE A 233 -19.96 7.66 3.23
N LYS A 234 -20.99 6.78 2.88
CA LYS A 234 -22.38 6.35 3.29
C LYS A 234 -23.02 5.10 2.51
N ASP A 235 -24.11 4.47 3.06
CA ASP A 235 -25.34 3.75 2.48
C ASP A 235 -25.42 2.20 2.29
N ASP A 236 -26.44 1.45 2.84
CA ASP A 236 -26.96 0.05 2.56
C ASP A 236 -26.65 -1.22 3.45
N GLU A 237 -27.03 -2.41 2.93
CA GLU A 237 -26.44 -3.75 3.21
C GLU A 237 -26.17 -4.57 1.91
N HIS A 238 -27.00 -4.47 0.85
CA HIS A 238 -26.51 -4.83 -0.50
C HIS A 238 -25.61 -3.71 -1.06
N LEU A 239 -26.12 -2.47 -1.15
CA LEU A 239 -25.25 -1.29 -0.95
C LEU A 239 -24.55 -1.43 0.42
N PHE A 240 -23.61 -0.59 0.83
CA PHE A 240 -22.73 -0.78 1.99
C PHE A 240 -21.81 -1.98 1.87
N GLN A 241 -22.25 -3.18 1.53
CA GLN A 241 -21.29 -4.21 1.13
C GLN A 241 -20.78 -3.88 -0.27
N THR A 242 -21.68 -3.64 -1.23
CA THR A 242 -21.33 -3.04 -2.52
C THR A 242 -20.80 -1.61 -2.34
N ALA A 243 -21.37 -0.75 -1.48
CA ALA A 243 -20.83 0.61 -1.31
C ALA A 243 -19.47 0.65 -0.56
N ARG A 244 -19.14 -0.32 0.32
CA ARG A 244 -17.79 -0.52 0.89
C ARG A 244 -16.87 -1.14 -0.13
N LEU A 245 -17.31 -2.07 -0.97
CA LEU A 245 -16.50 -2.56 -2.10
C LEU A 245 -16.18 -1.43 -3.09
N ILE A 246 -17.14 -0.56 -3.39
CA ILE A 246 -16.94 0.63 -4.23
C ILE A 246 -16.06 1.65 -3.52
N ASN A 247 -16.30 1.99 -2.25
CA ASN A 247 -15.50 2.98 -1.53
C ASN A 247 -14.08 2.47 -1.25
N CYS A 248 -13.89 1.18 -0.94
CA CYS A 248 -12.57 0.57 -0.84
C CYS A 248 -11.91 0.42 -2.22
N GLY A 249 -12.67 0.16 -3.29
CA GLY A 249 -12.17 0.15 -4.67
C GLY A 249 -11.76 1.54 -5.16
N TYR A 250 -12.52 2.58 -4.79
CA TYR A 250 -12.20 3.98 -5.02
C TYR A 250 -10.98 4.39 -4.21
N TYR A 251 -10.98 4.12 -2.90
CA TYR A 251 -9.86 4.38 -2.00
C TYR A 251 -8.60 3.68 -2.50
N LEU A 252 -8.68 2.40 -2.85
CA LEU A 252 -7.61 1.63 -3.45
C LEU A 252 -7.20 2.19 -4.81
N LYS A 253 -8.09 2.71 -5.67
CA LYS A 253 -7.66 3.38 -6.92
C LYS A 253 -7.10 4.80 -6.73
N ILE A 254 -7.55 5.55 -5.72
CA ILE A 254 -6.98 6.85 -5.34
C ILE A 254 -5.58 6.63 -4.76
N ILE A 255 -5.41 5.60 -3.94
CA ILE A 255 -4.12 5.02 -3.59
C ILE A 255 -3.37 4.71 -4.89
N LEU A 256 -3.79 3.70 -5.67
CA LEU A 256 -3.00 3.13 -6.77
C LEU A 256 -2.67 4.09 -7.92
N ARG A 257 -3.48 5.12 -8.18
CA ARG A 257 -3.34 5.98 -9.36
C ARG A 257 -3.01 7.42 -9.03
N ASP A 258 -3.55 7.96 -7.94
CA ASP A 258 -3.49 9.41 -7.67
C ASP A 258 -2.42 9.71 -6.62
N TYR A 259 -2.56 9.16 -5.40
CA TYR A 259 -1.57 9.20 -4.32
C TYR A 259 -0.24 8.60 -4.76
N LEU A 260 -0.26 7.70 -5.75
CA LEU A 260 0.90 6.90 -6.14
C LEU A 260 1.49 7.29 -7.52
N SER A 261 0.93 8.30 -8.19
CA SER A 261 1.58 9.01 -9.33
C SER A 261 2.36 10.26 -8.90
N SER A 262 1.75 11.17 -8.13
CA SER A 262 2.34 12.47 -7.75
C SER A 262 3.68 12.34 -7.01
N ILE A 263 3.85 11.22 -6.31
CA ILE A 263 4.98 10.87 -5.45
C ILE A 263 6.22 10.33 -6.19
N LEU A 264 6.03 10.01 -7.46
CA LEU A 264 7.04 9.55 -8.41
C LEU A 264 7.15 10.56 -9.55
N GLY A 265 6.32 11.61 -9.56
CA GLY A 265 6.35 12.70 -10.53
C GLY A 265 5.81 12.31 -11.90
N LEU A 266 4.88 11.37 -11.97
CA LEU A 266 4.34 10.88 -13.24
C LEU A 266 3.34 11.89 -13.84
N ASP A 267 2.63 12.61 -12.97
CA ASP A 267 1.88 13.84 -13.28
C ASP A 267 2.75 14.91 -13.96
N GLN A 268 4.08 14.85 -13.77
CA GLN A 268 5.05 15.75 -14.35
C GLN A 268 5.43 15.40 -15.80
N THR A 269 4.79 14.39 -16.41
CA THR A 269 5.05 13.93 -17.79
C THR A 269 3.77 13.85 -18.61
N PRO A 270 3.81 14.02 -19.95
CA PRO A 270 2.65 13.90 -20.82
C PRO A 270 2.30 12.43 -21.12
N SER A 271 2.55 11.52 -20.18
CA SER A 271 2.24 10.10 -20.31
C SER A 271 1.12 9.72 -19.35
N ASP A 272 0.18 8.96 -19.89
CA ASP A 272 -0.86 8.19 -19.20
C ASP A 272 -0.31 6.98 -18.42
N TRP A 273 0.98 6.65 -18.59
CA TRP A 273 1.68 5.62 -17.83
C TRP A 273 1.86 6.03 -16.37
N PHE A 274 1.08 5.40 -15.49
CA PHE A 274 1.25 5.51 -14.05
C PHE A 274 1.90 4.26 -13.47
N LEU A 275 2.67 4.47 -12.40
CA LEU A 275 3.18 3.40 -11.57
C LEU A 275 2.11 3.09 -10.52
N ASP A 276 1.14 2.25 -10.92
CA ASP A 276 0.48 1.28 -10.02
C ASP A 276 1.47 0.90 -8.91
N PRO A 277 1.09 0.89 -7.62
CA PRO A 277 1.79 0.41 -6.43
C PRO A 277 2.53 -0.92 -6.41
N THR A 278 3.02 -1.28 -7.57
CA THR A 278 4.42 -0.98 -7.87
C THR A 278 4.99 0.52 -7.76
N LYS A 279 4.65 1.57 -6.92
CA LYS A 279 5.12 1.75 -5.48
C LYS A 279 5.16 3.20 -4.69
N PRO A 280 4.50 3.50 -3.49
CA PRO A 280 4.89 4.30 -2.19
C PRO A 280 5.07 5.88 -1.83
N TYR A 281 4.37 6.48 -0.78
CA TYR A 281 4.65 7.63 0.25
C TYR A 281 4.52 9.19 -0.03
N ALA A 282 4.45 10.28 0.82
CA ALA A 282 4.18 10.78 2.26
C ALA A 282 4.69 12.32 2.44
N ILE A 283 4.72 13.26 3.48
CA ILE A 283 4.01 13.84 4.73
C ILE A 283 4.39 15.39 5.00
N SER A 284 3.80 16.20 5.96
CA SER A 284 3.80 17.74 6.14
C SER A 284 4.65 18.43 7.29
N ASP A 285 4.64 19.79 7.45
CA ASP A 285 5.41 20.59 8.46
C ASP A 285 4.62 21.39 9.51
N SER A 286 3.64 22.20 9.12
CA SER A 286 2.83 22.99 10.06
C SER A 286 1.98 22.11 10.99
N ASP A 287 1.67 20.90 10.52
CA ASP A 287 1.15 19.80 11.33
C ASP A 287 2.06 19.52 12.55
N ALA A 288 3.37 19.79 12.47
CA ALA A 288 4.29 19.68 13.61
C ALA A 288 3.92 20.63 14.75
N GLU A 289 3.72 21.93 14.49
CA GLU A 289 3.34 22.90 15.51
C GLU A 289 1.94 22.62 16.07
N TRP A 290 1.04 22.05 15.25
CA TRP A 290 -0.27 21.60 15.72
C TRP A 290 -0.16 20.40 16.67
N ILE A 291 0.58 19.36 16.29
CA ILE A 291 0.92 18.19 17.12
C ILE A 291 1.58 18.65 18.43
N ASP A 292 2.52 19.59 18.35
CA ASP A 292 3.21 20.18 19.50
C ASP A 292 2.27 20.87 20.48
N ASN A 293 1.15 21.44 20.05
CA ASN A 293 0.20 22.10 20.95
C ASN A 293 -0.86 21.12 21.48
N GLU A 294 -1.33 20.17 20.67
CA GLU A 294 -2.32 19.18 21.10
C GLU A 294 -1.70 18.17 22.08
N PHE A 295 -0.44 17.74 21.92
CA PHE A 295 0.21 16.90 22.93
C PHE A 295 0.49 17.63 24.25
N LYS A 296 0.79 18.94 24.25
CA LYS A 296 0.91 19.73 25.49
C LYS A 296 -0.42 19.74 26.26
N ARG A 297 -1.53 19.89 25.53
CA ARG A 297 -2.90 19.82 26.07
C ARG A 297 -3.25 18.45 26.65
N ILE A 298 -2.89 17.36 25.97
CA ILE A 298 -3.23 15.99 26.38
C ILE A 298 -2.38 15.52 27.57
N LEU A 299 -1.08 15.82 27.57
CA LEU A 299 -0.14 15.38 28.60
C LEU A 299 -0.13 16.32 29.83
N GLY A 300 -0.60 17.56 29.68
CA GLY A 300 -0.67 18.55 30.76
C GLY A 300 0.68 19.17 31.12
N THR A 301 1.58 19.31 30.14
CA THR A 301 2.94 19.83 30.31
C THR A 301 3.42 20.53 29.04
N ASP A 302 4.06 21.69 29.17
CA ASP A 302 4.72 22.39 28.06
C ASP A 302 6.02 21.69 27.63
N ASN A 303 6.64 20.93 28.53
CA ASN A 303 7.90 20.21 28.28
C ASN A 303 7.62 18.78 27.80
N LEU A 304 7.33 18.65 26.50
CA LEU A 304 7.09 17.36 25.84
C LEU A 304 8.33 16.46 25.80
N GLU A 305 9.53 17.06 25.77
CA GLU A 305 10.77 16.31 25.58
C GLU A 305 11.14 15.44 26.79
N ASN A 306 10.62 15.74 27.98
CA ASN A 306 10.96 15.04 29.23
C ASN A 306 9.82 14.15 29.79
N VAL A 307 8.81 13.79 28.98
CA VAL A 307 7.75 12.86 29.40
C VAL A 307 8.24 11.42 29.26
N ASP A 308 8.10 10.60 30.31
CA ASP A 308 8.46 9.17 30.24
C ASP A 308 7.39 8.34 29.49
N PRO A 309 7.76 7.23 28.82
CA PRO A 309 6.82 6.44 28.02
C PRO A 309 5.64 5.86 28.80
N LYS A 310 5.79 5.57 30.10
CA LYS A 310 4.72 5.01 30.92
C LYS A 310 3.72 6.11 31.29
N THR A 311 4.18 7.29 31.68
CA THR A 311 3.33 8.47 31.91
C THR A 311 2.61 8.89 30.63
N PHE A 312 3.29 8.87 29.48
CA PHE A 312 2.68 9.12 28.17
C PHE A 312 1.51 8.16 27.89
N VAL A 313 1.73 6.85 27.97
CA VAL A 313 0.67 5.85 27.73
C VAL A 313 -0.49 5.99 28.73
N MET A 314 -0.22 6.24 30.00
CA MET A 314 -1.27 6.49 31.00
C MET A 314 -2.08 7.74 30.67
N LYS A 315 -1.45 8.86 30.26
CA LYS A 315 -2.15 10.10 29.89
C LYS A 315 -2.98 9.95 28.62
N MET A 316 -2.49 9.25 27.60
CA MET A 316 -3.26 8.95 26.39
C MET A 316 -4.51 8.11 26.71
N VAL A 317 -4.40 7.13 27.62
CA VAL A 317 -5.54 6.32 28.06
C VAL A 317 -6.51 7.12 28.92
N GLU A 318 -6.04 7.96 29.85
CA GLU A 318 -6.90 8.88 30.61
C GLU A 318 -7.69 9.79 29.66
N TRP A 319 -7.01 10.44 28.72
CA TRP A 319 -7.62 11.30 27.71
C TRP A 319 -8.66 10.57 26.85
N GLN A 320 -8.36 9.37 26.35
CA GLN A 320 -9.31 8.59 25.54
C GLN A 320 -10.58 8.26 26.33
N ASN A 321 -10.48 8.03 27.64
CA ASN A 321 -11.62 7.80 28.53
C ASN A 321 -12.44 9.08 28.84
N THR A 322 -11.94 10.29 28.52
CA THR A 322 -12.73 11.53 28.61
C THR A 322 -13.58 11.80 27.37
N LEU A 323 -13.35 11.10 26.27
CA LEU A 323 -14.12 11.27 25.03
C LEU A 323 -15.56 10.75 25.19
N PRO A 324 -16.57 11.40 24.57
CA PRO A 324 -17.94 10.88 24.52
C PRO A 324 -17.98 9.45 23.95
N LYS A 325 -18.80 8.56 24.53
CA LYS A 325 -18.93 7.17 24.03
C LYS A 325 -19.68 7.05 22.68
N GLU A 326 -20.34 8.12 22.24
CA GLU A 326 -21.02 8.20 20.94
C GLU A 326 -20.12 8.95 19.94
N PRO A 327 -19.64 8.31 18.85
CA PRO A 327 -18.76 8.96 17.88
C PRO A 327 -19.37 10.21 17.22
N SER A 328 -20.69 10.25 17.06
CA SER A 328 -21.46 11.41 16.56
C SER A 328 -21.45 12.64 17.48
N LYS A 329 -20.75 12.59 18.62
CA LYS A 329 -20.56 13.72 19.56
C LYS A 329 -19.10 14.17 19.66
N TRP A 330 -18.22 13.65 18.81
CA TRP A 330 -16.82 14.05 18.77
C TRP A 330 -16.62 15.34 17.97
N THR A 331 -15.61 16.13 18.36
CA THR A 331 -15.32 17.45 17.75
C THR A 331 -13.82 17.70 17.71
N PHE A 332 -13.32 18.23 16.59
CA PHE A 332 -11.91 18.55 16.36
C PHE A 332 -11.46 19.85 17.07
N ASN A 333 -11.55 19.86 18.41
CA ASN A 333 -11.18 20.97 19.30
C ASN A 333 -11.88 22.32 18.92
N ASN A 334 -11.39 23.46 19.42
CA ASN A 334 -12.03 24.78 19.35
C ASN A 334 -11.65 25.60 18.09
N MET A 335 -11.42 24.95 16.95
CA MET A 335 -10.80 25.60 15.79
C MET A 335 -11.64 26.73 15.17
N LYS A 336 -10.99 27.90 14.97
CA LYS A 336 -11.39 28.93 14.00
C LYS A 336 -10.17 29.33 13.17
N ARG A 337 -10.41 29.72 11.91
CA ARG A 337 -9.37 30.05 10.93
C ARG A 337 -8.73 31.41 11.21
N ASP A 338 -7.50 31.61 10.74
CA ASP A 338 -6.90 32.93 10.57
C ASP A 338 -7.58 33.70 9.41
N GLU A 339 -7.22 34.98 9.25
CA GLU A 339 -7.83 35.91 8.28
C GLU A 339 -7.48 35.64 6.80
N ASN A 340 -6.56 34.71 6.51
CA ASN A 340 -6.21 34.25 5.15
C ASN A 340 -6.30 32.71 4.94
N GLY A 341 -6.40 31.94 6.03
CA GLY A 341 -6.79 30.54 6.08
C GLY A 341 -5.78 29.55 5.47
N LYS A 342 -4.56 29.47 6.02
CA LYS A 342 -3.47 28.63 5.47
C LYS A 342 -2.52 28.02 6.50
N PHE A 343 -2.01 26.83 6.16
CA PHE A 343 -0.87 26.14 6.79
C PHE A 343 0.05 25.52 5.67
N ALA A 344 1.18 24.86 5.98
CA ALA A 344 2.27 24.51 5.02
C ALA A 344 3.09 23.20 5.30
N ASP A 345 3.90 22.73 4.32
CA ASP A 345 4.34 21.32 4.14
C ASP A 345 5.88 21.01 4.21
N SER A 346 6.28 19.75 4.53
CA SER A 346 7.67 19.31 4.88
C SER A 346 8.29 18.19 4.03
N SER A 347 9.55 17.84 4.36
CA SER A 347 10.34 16.76 3.74
C SER A 347 10.84 15.67 4.69
N PHE A 348 11.31 14.56 4.12
CA PHE A 348 11.98 13.47 4.85
C PHE A 348 13.49 13.69 4.96
N GLY A 349 14.06 13.16 6.04
CA GLY A 349 15.49 13.08 6.26
C GLY A 349 15.84 12.96 7.74
N ALA A 350 17.11 12.67 8.00
CA ALA A 350 17.69 12.80 9.33
C ALA A 350 17.57 14.24 9.85
N ASN A 351 17.60 14.41 11.17
CA ASN A 351 17.51 15.70 11.84
C ASN A 351 16.32 16.58 11.39
N ASN A 352 15.15 15.99 11.08
CA ASN A 352 13.95 16.75 10.65
C ASN A 352 12.65 16.35 11.39
N ILE A 353 12.70 15.53 12.43
CA ILE A 353 11.50 15.10 13.19
C ILE A 353 11.17 16.11 14.33
N PRO A 354 9.92 16.60 14.43
CA PRO A 354 9.46 17.53 15.47
C PRO A 354 9.68 17.08 16.92
N ALA A 355 9.79 18.05 17.83
CA ALA A 355 10.01 17.81 19.26
C ALA A 355 8.88 17.01 19.92
N ALA A 356 7.61 17.28 19.61
CA ALA A 356 6.49 16.48 20.14
C ALA A 356 6.50 15.00 19.73
N LEU A 357 7.05 14.68 18.56
CA LEU A 357 7.16 13.29 18.12
C LEU A 357 8.29 12.54 18.84
N ARG A 358 9.19 13.21 19.59
CA ARG A 358 10.28 12.59 20.36
C ARG A 358 9.85 11.36 21.16
N ILE A 359 8.74 11.46 21.89
CA ILE A 359 8.24 10.36 22.72
C ILE A 359 7.66 9.22 21.89
N ILE A 360 7.11 9.52 20.71
CA ILE A 360 6.59 8.53 19.75
C ILE A 360 7.75 7.82 19.04
N GLU A 361 8.80 8.54 18.63
CA GLU A 361 10.02 7.94 18.06
C GLU A 361 10.75 7.05 19.06
N ILE A 362 10.93 7.51 20.31
CA ILE A 362 11.55 6.72 21.38
C ILE A 362 10.74 5.45 21.67
N ALA A 363 9.40 5.56 21.73
CA ALA A 363 8.52 4.40 21.86
C ALA A 363 8.60 3.46 20.64
N GLY A 364 8.67 4.01 19.42
CA GLY A 364 8.83 3.25 18.18
C GLY A 364 10.14 2.44 18.13
N ILE A 365 11.26 3.06 18.54
CA ILE A 365 12.55 2.38 18.70
C ILE A 365 12.43 1.25 19.73
N GLN A 366 11.84 1.50 20.91
CA GLN A 366 11.73 0.47 21.94
C GLN A 366 10.80 -0.67 21.51
N VAL A 367 9.66 -0.39 20.89
CA VAL A 367 8.74 -1.41 20.36
C VAL A 367 9.41 -2.22 19.24
N ALA A 368 10.24 -1.60 18.38
CA ALA A 368 11.01 -2.33 17.37
C ALA A 368 12.04 -3.29 18.00
N ARG A 369 12.66 -2.92 19.13
CA ARG A 369 13.55 -3.79 19.92
C ARG A 369 12.77 -4.94 20.56
N ASP A 370 11.64 -4.65 21.20
CA ASP A 370 10.79 -5.62 21.91
C ASP A 370 10.16 -6.65 20.95
N LEU A 371 9.83 -6.24 19.72
CA LEU A 371 9.36 -7.12 18.64
C LEU A 371 10.49 -7.92 17.95
N GLY A 372 11.75 -7.66 18.31
CA GLY A 372 12.92 -8.31 17.71
C GLY A 372 13.02 -8.05 16.20
N VAL A 373 12.91 -6.79 15.80
CA VAL A 373 13.11 -6.34 14.41
C VAL A 373 14.60 -6.45 14.03
N CYS A 374 14.88 -6.74 12.76
CA CYS A 374 16.23 -6.91 12.21
C CYS A 374 17.01 -5.57 12.07
N SER A 375 18.27 -5.63 11.63
CA SER A 375 19.05 -4.44 11.26
C SER A 375 18.60 -3.84 9.91
N LEU A 376 19.03 -2.61 9.62
CA LEU A 376 18.85 -1.99 8.30
C LEU A 376 19.48 -2.85 7.19
N ASN A 377 20.71 -3.34 7.41
CA ASN A 377 21.41 -4.17 6.44
C ASN A 377 20.73 -5.53 6.22
N ASP A 378 20.10 -6.12 7.23
CA ASP A 378 19.33 -7.36 7.06
C ASP A 378 18.10 -7.18 6.18
N LEU A 379 17.34 -6.08 6.36
CA LEU A 379 16.24 -5.76 5.44
C LEU A 379 16.75 -5.46 4.02
N ARG A 380 17.90 -4.77 3.88
CA ARG A 380 18.50 -4.50 2.56
C ARG A 380 18.86 -5.79 1.83
N LYS A 381 19.56 -6.73 2.49
CA LYS A 381 19.85 -8.07 1.95
C LYS A 381 18.56 -8.76 1.48
N PHE A 382 17.51 -8.76 2.31
CA PHE A 382 16.21 -9.38 1.98
C PHE A 382 15.52 -8.73 0.77
N LEU A 383 15.55 -7.39 0.65
CA LEU A 383 14.93 -6.66 -0.47
C LEU A 383 15.76 -6.71 -1.77
N ASN A 384 16.88 -7.45 -1.77
CA ASN A 384 17.92 -7.50 -2.79
C ASN A 384 18.52 -6.12 -3.11
N LEU A 385 18.83 -5.36 -2.05
CA LEU A 385 19.61 -4.12 -2.08
C LEU A 385 21.03 -4.38 -1.58
N VAL A 386 22.00 -3.64 -2.12
CA VAL A 386 23.40 -3.69 -1.65
C VAL A 386 23.47 -3.23 -0.19
N PRO A 387 23.93 -4.04 0.78
CA PRO A 387 24.10 -3.61 2.16
C PRO A 387 25.16 -2.50 2.26
N TYR A 388 25.03 -1.61 3.23
CA TYR A 388 26.01 -0.55 3.46
C TYR A 388 27.27 -1.11 4.12
N THR A 389 28.43 -0.76 3.56
CA THR A 389 29.77 -1.17 4.05
C THR A 389 30.40 -0.16 5.02
N SER A 390 29.86 1.05 5.08
CA SER A 390 30.29 2.13 5.98
C SER A 390 29.12 3.08 6.26
N PHE A 391 29.27 3.96 7.26
CA PHE A 391 28.28 5.00 7.56
C PHE A 391 28.28 6.09 6.47
N GLU A 392 29.45 6.29 5.87
CA GLU A 392 29.73 7.16 4.74
C GLU A 392 29.10 6.64 3.42
N ASP A 393 28.79 5.33 3.30
CA ASP A 393 27.94 4.79 2.24
C ASP A 393 26.45 5.04 2.49
N MET A 394 26.03 4.99 3.76
CA MET A 394 24.65 5.13 4.22
C MET A 394 24.13 6.57 4.13
N THR A 395 24.97 7.57 4.43
CA THR A 395 24.64 8.99 4.34
C THR A 395 25.74 9.83 3.69
N GLU A 396 25.34 10.87 2.97
CA GLU A 396 26.24 11.85 2.35
C GLU A 396 26.62 12.98 3.34
N ASP A 397 25.89 13.09 4.46
CA ASP A 397 26.23 13.96 5.59
C ASP A 397 27.32 13.31 6.46
N LYS A 398 28.50 13.94 6.47
CA LYS A 398 29.68 13.47 7.21
C LYS A 398 29.53 13.62 8.73
N GLU A 399 28.80 14.62 9.22
CA GLU A 399 28.57 14.78 10.65
C GLU A 399 27.59 13.73 11.16
N LEU A 400 26.52 13.46 10.40
CA LEU A 400 25.61 12.35 10.64
C LEU A 400 26.33 10.99 10.58
N ALA A 401 27.21 10.76 9.61
CA ALA A 401 28.01 9.54 9.55
C ALA A 401 28.87 9.35 10.80
N ILE A 402 29.52 10.41 11.30
CA ILE A 402 30.30 10.38 12.54
C ILE A 402 29.42 10.13 13.77
N LYS A 403 28.25 10.79 13.87
CA LYS A 403 27.26 10.57 14.94
C LYS A 403 26.79 9.10 14.98
N LEU A 404 26.35 8.56 13.84
CA LEU A 404 25.90 7.16 13.72
C LEU A 404 27.02 6.15 14.04
N LYS A 405 28.25 6.42 13.59
CA LYS A 405 29.44 5.62 13.90
C LYS A 405 29.81 5.63 15.39
N THR A 406 29.60 6.77 16.06
CA THR A 406 29.79 6.89 17.52
C THR A 406 28.71 6.14 18.31
N LEU A 407 27.47 6.10 17.80
CA LEU A 407 26.36 5.37 18.42
C LEU A 407 26.50 3.84 18.23
N TYR A 408 26.65 3.37 16.99
CA TYR A 408 26.54 1.94 16.65
C TYR A 408 27.88 1.20 16.50
N GLY A 409 28.98 1.93 16.28
CA GLY A 409 30.34 1.39 16.07
C GLY A 409 30.58 0.69 14.72
N ASP A 410 29.62 -0.12 14.30
CA ASP A 410 29.64 -0.99 13.12
C ASP A 410 28.32 -0.81 12.34
N ILE A 411 28.41 -0.72 11.01
CA ILE A 411 27.26 -0.46 10.12
C ILE A 411 26.21 -1.57 10.16
N ASP A 412 26.62 -2.82 10.40
CA ASP A 412 25.69 -3.95 10.58
C ASP A 412 24.93 -3.91 11.91
N ASN A 413 25.32 -3.04 12.85
CA ASN A 413 24.59 -2.83 14.12
C ASN A 413 23.47 -1.78 13.99
N VAL A 414 23.31 -1.09 12.86
CA VAL A 414 22.28 -0.06 12.70
C VAL A 414 20.89 -0.71 12.71
N GLU A 415 20.12 -0.41 13.75
CA GLU A 415 18.73 -0.84 13.92
C GLU A 415 17.85 -0.39 12.74
N LEU A 416 16.85 -1.20 12.36
CA LEU A 416 16.02 -0.87 11.19
C LEU A 416 15.31 0.48 11.34
N TYR A 417 14.64 0.74 12.47
CA TYR A 417 13.79 1.94 12.59
C TYR A 417 14.59 3.26 12.55
N PRO A 418 15.64 3.48 13.37
CA PRO A 418 16.56 4.60 13.19
C PRO A 418 17.26 4.62 11.83
N GLY A 419 17.63 3.44 11.30
CA GLY A 419 18.31 3.31 10.01
C GLY A 419 17.46 3.80 8.84
N LEU A 420 16.17 3.51 8.85
CA LEU A 420 15.20 4.00 7.86
C LEU A 420 15.02 5.52 7.92
N MET A 421 15.07 6.12 9.11
CA MET A 421 14.95 7.57 9.30
C MET A 421 16.23 8.35 8.97
N THR A 422 17.40 7.69 8.97
CA THR A 422 18.72 8.32 8.80
C THR A 422 19.48 7.91 7.54
N GLU A 423 18.96 6.96 6.77
CA GLU A 423 19.44 6.59 5.44
C GLU A 423 19.28 7.74 4.44
N LYS A 424 20.26 7.93 3.54
CA LYS A 424 20.20 8.96 2.51
C LYS A 424 18.96 8.86 1.61
N THR A 425 18.38 10.01 1.34
CA THR A 425 17.22 10.19 0.47
C THR A 425 17.60 10.09 -1.01
N LYS A 426 16.68 9.57 -1.83
CA LYS A 426 16.67 9.77 -3.27
C LYS A 426 16.46 11.26 -3.60
N ILE A 427 16.93 11.69 -4.76
CA ILE A 427 16.68 13.05 -5.28
C ILE A 427 15.15 13.26 -5.42
N ALA A 428 14.62 14.27 -4.72
CA ALA A 428 13.23 14.70 -4.83
C ALA A 428 12.96 15.35 -6.20
N GLY A 429 11.71 15.32 -6.66
CA GLY A 429 11.27 15.88 -7.94
C GLY A 429 11.75 15.13 -9.18
N LYS A 430 12.46 14.01 -9.02
CA LYS A 430 12.90 13.14 -10.12
C LYS A 430 11.82 12.11 -10.44
N LEU A 431 11.69 11.74 -11.73
CA LEU A 431 10.82 10.64 -12.14
C LEU A 431 11.18 9.34 -11.39
N GLY A 432 10.19 8.69 -10.78
CA GLY A 432 10.37 7.56 -9.86
C GLY A 432 10.75 7.95 -8.41
N SER A 433 10.70 9.24 -8.08
CA SER A 433 11.12 9.81 -6.79
C SER A 433 10.71 11.29 -6.62
N ALA A 434 9.43 11.65 -6.73
CA ALA A 434 9.05 13.03 -6.43
C ALA A 434 9.23 13.36 -4.95
N ILE A 435 8.81 12.51 -4.01
CA ILE A 435 8.92 12.86 -2.57
C ILE A 435 10.31 12.66 -1.94
N GLY A 436 11.29 12.09 -2.66
CA GLY A 436 12.68 11.98 -2.18
C GLY A 436 12.88 11.06 -0.97
N LEU A 437 12.33 9.85 -1.01
CA LEU A 437 12.44 8.85 0.06
C LEU A 437 13.86 8.32 0.29
N PRO A 438 14.21 7.87 1.52
CA PRO A 438 15.33 6.95 1.73
C PRO A 438 15.21 5.67 0.89
N PHE A 439 16.33 5.10 0.44
CA PHE A 439 16.32 4.02 -0.57
C PHE A 439 15.63 2.73 -0.10
N THR A 440 15.88 2.29 1.13
CA THR A 440 15.26 1.12 1.77
C THR A 440 13.83 1.43 2.20
N VAL A 441 13.58 2.61 2.79
CA VAL A 441 12.22 3.10 3.11
C VAL A 441 11.33 2.99 1.89
N SER A 442 11.81 3.56 0.77
CA SER A 442 11.23 3.38 -0.54
C SER A 442 11.02 1.89 -0.78
N ARG A 443 12.07 1.10 -1.09
CA ARG A 443 11.96 -0.31 -1.55
C ARG A 443 11.10 -1.20 -0.65
N GLY A 444 10.97 -0.89 0.64
CA GLY A 444 10.10 -1.49 1.65
C GLY A 444 8.62 -1.39 1.32
N ILE A 445 7.93 -0.29 1.66
CA ILE A 445 6.49 -0.14 1.37
C ILE A 445 6.24 -0.15 -0.15
N LEU A 446 7.23 0.24 -0.96
CA LEU A 446 7.26 -0.10 -2.38
C LEU A 446 6.88 -1.60 -2.60
N SER A 447 7.61 -2.53 -2.01
CA SER A 447 7.39 -3.97 -2.21
C SER A 447 6.16 -4.51 -1.48
N ASP A 448 5.75 -3.85 -0.38
CA ASP A 448 4.62 -4.30 0.41
C ASP A 448 3.25 -3.95 -0.18
N ALA A 449 3.11 -2.77 -0.81
CA ALA A 449 1.86 -2.38 -1.49
C ALA A 449 1.44 -3.38 -2.60
N VAL A 450 2.41 -3.97 -3.30
CA VAL A 450 2.17 -5.06 -4.26
C VAL A 450 1.57 -6.29 -3.58
N ASN A 451 2.04 -6.64 -2.38
CA ASN A 451 1.52 -7.77 -1.62
C ASN A 451 0.12 -7.48 -1.08
N LEU A 452 -0.10 -6.27 -0.55
CA LEU A 452 -1.39 -5.82 0.00
C LEU A 452 -2.52 -5.99 -1.03
N VAL A 453 -2.31 -5.49 -2.26
CA VAL A 453 -3.27 -5.65 -3.37
C VAL A 453 -3.36 -7.12 -3.78
N ARG A 454 -2.23 -7.78 -4.08
CA ARG A 454 -2.25 -9.10 -4.75
C ARG A 454 -2.70 -10.28 -3.88
N ASN A 455 -2.84 -10.10 -2.56
CA ASN A 455 -3.31 -11.13 -1.62
C ASN A 455 -4.73 -10.90 -1.08
N ASP A 456 -5.34 -9.74 -1.36
CA ASP A 456 -6.76 -9.46 -1.05
C ASP A 456 -7.64 -9.83 -2.24
N ARG A 457 -8.55 -10.80 -2.07
CA ARG A 457 -9.49 -11.21 -3.13
C ARG A 457 -10.39 -10.07 -3.58
N PHE A 458 -10.74 -9.15 -2.69
CA PHE A 458 -11.56 -7.97 -2.97
C PHE A 458 -10.80 -6.82 -3.63
N ALA A 459 -9.49 -6.99 -3.85
CA ALA A 459 -8.69 -6.15 -4.74
C ALA A 459 -8.32 -6.86 -6.06
N THR A 460 -8.60 -8.17 -6.19
CA THR A 460 -8.28 -8.98 -7.38
C THR A 460 -9.49 -9.70 -7.97
N ASP A 461 -9.82 -10.90 -7.50
CA ASP A 461 -10.71 -11.85 -8.20
C ASP A 461 -12.19 -11.50 -7.95
N ASP A 462 -12.49 -11.05 -6.73
CA ASP A 462 -13.83 -10.62 -6.32
C ASP A 462 -14.11 -9.14 -6.62
N LEU A 463 -13.11 -8.37 -7.09
CA LEU A 463 -13.30 -7.00 -7.60
C LEU A 463 -13.80 -7.03 -9.05
N ASN A 464 -15.07 -7.37 -9.24
CA ASN A 464 -15.68 -7.60 -10.55
C ASN A 464 -17.10 -7.03 -10.65
N GLN A 465 -17.64 -6.96 -11.88
CA GLN A 465 -18.98 -6.43 -12.18
C GLN A 465 -20.13 -7.18 -11.47
N HIS A 466 -19.94 -8.45 -11.09
CA HIS A 466 -20.96 -9.21 -10.37
C HIS A 466 -21.07 -8.76 -8.91
N ASN A 467 -19.95 -8.67 -8.19
CA ASN A 467 -19.93 -8.23 -6.78
C ASN A 467 -20.16 -6.71 -6.61
N THR A 468 -19.79 -5.89 -7.60
CA THR A 468 -19.90 -4.41 -7.53
C THR A 468 -21.14 -3.83 -8.21
N GLY A 469 -21.80 -4.59 -9.10
CA GLY A 469 -22.93 -4.08 -9.90
C GLY A 469 -22.47 -3.28 -11.13
N CYS A 470 -23.21 -3.41 -12.24
CA CYS A 470 -22.79 -2.87 -13.54
C CYS A 470 -22.85 -1.33 -13.67
N TRP A 471 -23.63 -0.65 -12.82
CA TRP A 471 -23.69 0.82 -12.79
C TRP A 471 -22.50 1.41 -12.04
N ASP A 472 -22.09 0.76 -10.95
CA ASP A 472 -21.00 1.23 -10.09
C ASP A 472 -19.62 0.72 -10.49
N TRP A 473 -19.54 -0.37 -11.25
CA TRP A 473 -18.32 -0.70 -11.98
C TRP A 473 -17.86 0.46 -12.87
N LYS A 474 -18.79 1.14 -13.57
CA LYS A 474 -18.48 2.34 -14.37
C LYS A 474 -18.03 3.52 -13.52
N ASN A 475 -18.54 3.64 -12.30
CA ASN A 475 -18.06 4.62 -11.32
C ASN A 475 -16.59 4.34 -10.92
N LEU A 476 -16.12 3.08 -10.97
CA LEU A 476 -14.73 2.68 -10.73
C LEU A 476 -13.82 2.73 -11.99
N GLU A 477 -14.39 2.90 -13.19
CA GLU A 477 -13.61 3.00 -14.44
C GLU A 477 -12.94 4.38 -14.59
N ILE A 478 -11.96 4.46 -15.49
CA ILE A 478 -11.27 5.72 -15.82
C ILE A 478 -11.97 6.32 -17.04
N PRO A 479 -12.50 7.55 -16.97
CA PRO A 479 -13.10 8.21 -18.13
C PRO A 479 -12.09 8.37 -19.28
N GLU A 480 -12.42 7.88 -20.49
CA GLU A 480 -11.51 7.83 -21.64
C GLU A 480 -10.93 9.21 -22.05
N LYS A 481 -11.67 10.28 -21.77
CA LYS A 481 -11.21 11.69 -21.79
C LYS A 481 -12.08 12.52 -20.85
N GLN A 482 -11.44 13.40 -20.09
CA GLN A 482 -12.01 14.73 -19.82
C GLN A 482 -10.91 15.79 -19.66
N PHE A 483 -9.85 15.49 -18.92
CA PHE A 483 -8.54 16.17 -18.99
C PHE A 483 -7.41 15.14 -18.76
N GLU A 484 -6.21 15.38 -19.28
CA GLU A 484 -5.12 14.38 -19.30
C GLU A 484 -4.49 14.09 -17.92
N SER A 485 -4.90 14.80 -16.88
CA SER A 485 -4.55 14.53 -15.48
C SER A 485 -5.45 13.52 -14.79
N GLY A 486 -6.50 13.04 -15.48
CA GLY A 486 -7.79 12.79 -14.85
C GLY A 486 -7.85 11.59 -13.89
N GLY A 487 -7.53 11.83 -12.61
CA GLY A 487 -7.51 10.85 -11.51
C GLY A 487 -8.89 10.31 -11.11
N ILE A 488 -8.91 9.43 -10.10
CA ILE A 488 -10.16 8.97 -9.47
C ILE A 488 -10.64 9.99 -8.43
N ILE A 489 -9.73 10.56 -7.65
CA ILE A 489 -10.03 11.58 -6.64
C ILE A 489 -10.68 12.83 -7.24
N GLN A 490 -10.31 13.22 -8.47
CA GLN A 490 -10.96 14.29 -9.22
C GLN A 490 -12.46 14.03 -9.37
N GLN A 491 -12.84 12.80 -9.75
CA GLN A 491 -14.24 12.43 -9.94
C GLN A 491 -15.01 12.56 -8.62
N LEU A 492 -14.42 12.12 -7.50
CA LEU A 492 -15.06 12.26 -6.19
C LEU A 492 -15.21 13.74 -5.77
N ILE A 493 -14.17 14.55 -5.95
CA ILE A 493 -14.22 16.00 -5.63
C ILE A 493 -15.33 16.69 -6.44
N LEU A 494 -15.36 16.50 -7.77
CA LEU A 494 -16.36 17.14 -8.63
C LEU A 494 -17.80 16.61 -8.41
N LYS A 495 -17.95 15.33 -8.05
CA LYS A 495 -19.25 14.67 -7.80
C LYS A 495 -19.84 14.98 -6.43
N HIS A 496 -19.01 15.11 -5.40
CA HIS A 496 -19.46 15.27 -4.00
C HIS A 496 -19.26 16.69 -3.43
N LEU A 497 -18.51 17.57 -4.10
CA LEU A 497 -18.39 19.00 -3.75
C LEU A 497 -18.86 19.91 -4.91
N PRO A 498 -20.09 19.72 -5.45
CA PRO A 498 -20.57 20.44 -6.62
C PRO A 498 -20.66 21.95 -6.38
N GLY A 499 -20.20 22.74 -7.35
CA GLY A 499 -20.23 24.21 -7.30
C GLY A 499 -19.09 24.88 -6.51
N ILE A 500 -18.37 24.13 -5.67
CA ILE A 500 -17.16 24.62 -4.97
C ILE A 500 -15.97 24.68 -5.95
N TYR A 501 -15.84 23.66 -6.80
CA TYR A 501 -14.80 23.53 -7.82
C TYR A 501 -15.38 23.69 -9.24
N SER A 502 -14.63 24.35 -10.10
CA SER A 502 -14.82 24.32 -11.56
C SER A 502 -14.30 22.97 -12.13
N ASN A 503 -14.91 22.47 -13.21
CA ASN A 503 -14.53 21.17 -13.82
C ASN A 503 -13.06 21.12 -14.30
N ASN A 504 -12.47 22.29 -14.53
CA ASN A 504 -11.08 22.51 -14.92
C ASN A 504 -10.20 23.06 -13.77
N SER A 505 -10.67 23.03 -12.52
CA SER A 505 -9.93 23.55 -11.35
C SER A 505 -8.67 22.72 -11.08
N VAL A 506 -7.52 23.38 -11.02
CA VAL A 506 -6.24 22.74 -10.67
C VAL A 506 -6.30 21.98 -9.34
N TYR A 507 -7.11 22.45 -8.38
CA TYR A 507 -7.28 21.82 -7.06
C TYR A 507 -8.11 20.53 -7.10
N ALA A 508 -8.96 20.34 -8.12
CA ALA A 508 -9.68 19.08 -8.35
C ALA A 508 -8.91 18.15 -9.30
N LEU A 509 -8.21 18.72 -10.29
CA LEU A 509 -7.42 17.99 -11.29
C LEU A 509 -6.09 17.43 -10.74
N TYR A 510 -5.46 18.13 -9.79
CA TYR A 510 -4.15 17.80 -9.22
C TYR A 510 -4.11 18.06 -7.69
N PRO A 511 -5.01 17.46 -6.87
CA PRO A 511 -5.15 17.79 -5.43
C PRO A 511 -3.90 17.50 -4.57
N PHE A 512 -2.92 16.77 -5.11
CA PHE A 512 -1.70 16.36 -4.44
C PHE A 512 -0.44 17.17 -4.82
N THR A 513 -0.54 18.07 -5.80
CA THR A 513 0.57 18.90 -6.29
C THR A 513 0.15 20.37 -6.24
N ILE A 514 0.97 21.24 -5.63
CA ILE A 514 0.57 22.64 -5.39
C ILE A 514 0.39 23.41 -6.72
N PRO A 515 -0.60 24.30 -6.86
CA PRO A 515 -0.94 24.94 -8.14
C PRO A 515 0.22 25.61 -8.89
N THR A 516 1.17 26.21 -8.18
CA THR A 516 2.37 26.83 -8.78
C THR A 516 3.27 25.78 -9.42
N ARG A 517 3.51 24.66 -8.73
CA ARG A 517 4.30 23.55 -9.22
C ARG A 517 3.63 22.86 -10.39
N THR A 518 2.32 22.62 -10.31
CA THR A 518 1.50 22.09 -11.41
C THR A 518 1.59 22.98 -12.65
N LYS A 519 1.65 24.31 -12.48
CA LYS A 519 1.86 25.25 -13.60
C LYS A 519 3.26 25.13 -14.20
N GLU A 520 4.32 25.11 -13.40
CA GLU A 520 5.70 24.89 -13.87
C GLU A 520 5.81 23.61 -14.71
N ILE A 521 5.25 22.52 -14.21
CA ILE A 521 5.16 21.21 -14.85
C ILE A 521 4.53 21.31 -16.24
N LEU A 522 3.34 21.91 -16.35
CA LEU A 522 2.61 22.00 -17.61
C LEU A 522 3.31 22.92 -18.61
N THR A 523 3.94 24.01 -18.15
CA THR A 523 4.80 24.85 -18.99
C THR A 523 6.03 24.08 -19.50
N GLN A 524 6.69 23.27 -18.65
CA GLN A 524 7.85 22.44 -19.03
C GLN A 524 7.48 21.30 -20.00
N ARG A 525 6.28 20.73 -19.87
CA ARG A 525 5.70 19.76 -20.80
C ARG A 525 5.39 20.34 -22.19
N GLY A 526 5.38 21.67 -22.35
CA GLY A 526 4.92 22.36 -23.57
C GLY A 526 3.41 22.29 -23.76
N ASP A 527 2.65 22.12 -22.68
CA ASP A 527 1.28 21.62 -22.70
C ASP A 527 0.24 22.72 -23.02
N GLU A 528 -0.74 22.43 -23.87
CA GLU A 528 -1.88 23.32 -24.12
C GLU A 528 -2.80 23.43 -22.88
N LEU A 529 -2.83 22.42 -22.01
CA LEU A 529 -3.69 22.37 -20.83
C LEU A 529 -3.48 23.55 -19.88
N GLN A 530 -2.27 24.12 -19.82
CA GLN A 530 -1.97 25.31 -18.99
C GLN A 530 -2.81 26.54 -19.36
N LYS A 531 -3.40 26.58 -20.56
CA LYS A 531 -4.27 27.67 -21.06
C LYS A 531 -5.73 27.49 -20.69
N VAL A 532 -6.16 26.26 -20.37
CA VAL A 532 -7.57 25.90 -20.09
C VAL A 532 -7.81 25.48 -18.64
N ILE A 533 -6.77 25.18 -17.86
CA ILE A 533 -6.87 24.91 -16.42
C ILE A 533 -7.12 26.18 -15.62
N ASP A 534 -8.08 26.11 -14.70
CA ASP A 534 -8.41 27.17 -13.76
C ASP A 534 -7.51 27.06 -12.52
N PHE A 535 -6.55 27.99 -12.41
CA PHE A 535 -5.63 28.11 -11.27
C PHE A 535 -6.18 28.97 -10.12
N SER A 536 -7.42 29.46 -10.21
CA SER A 536 -8.04 30.21 -9.11
C SER A 536 -8.39 29.27 -7.94
N LYS A 537 -8.47 29.84 -6.73
CA LYS A 537 -8.96 29.08 -5.56
C LYS A 537 -10.43 28.71 -5.75
N PRO A 538 -10.88 27.51 -5.33
CA PRO A 538 -12.31 27.19 -5.24
C PRO A 538 -13.05 28.20 -4.35
N LYS A 539 -14.35 28.35 -4.60
CA LYS A 539 -15.23 29.20 -3.80
C LYS A 539 -15.80 28.39 -2.64
N ILE A 540 -15.47 28.81 -1.42
CA ILE A 540 -15.89 28.21 -0.14
C ILE A 540 -16.67 29.27 0.63
#